data_AF-A0AAV8HNK2-F1
#
_entry.id   AF-A0AAV8HNK2-F1
#
_cell.length_a   1.000
_cell.length_b   1.000
_cell.length_c   1.000
_cell.angle_alpha   90.00
_cell.angle_beta   90.00
_cell.angle_gamma   90.00
#
_symmetry.space_group_name_H-M   'P 1'
#
loop_
_entity.id
_entity.type
_entity.pdbx_description
1 polymer ?
#
loop_
_entity_poly.entity_id
_entity_poly.type
_entity_poly.pdbx_seq_one_letter_code
_entity_poly.pdbx_strand_id
1 'polypeptide(L)'
;MEKSFLILATLLGLVSVAVATAGTATFYNQYTPSACYGNVNEGTMIAAASDALWNNGAVCGKKYTVKCTGPTNPGIPQPCTGKTVTVKIVDHCPGCQGTLVKKILE
;
A
#
# COMPACT_ATOMS: atom_id res chain seq x y z
N MET A 1 33.48 5.34 -32.51
CA MET A 1 32.41 6.32 -32.19
C MET A 1 31.02 5.69 -32.22
N GLU A 2 30.68 4.84 -33.20
CA GLU A 2 29.35 4.22 -33.35
C GLU A 2 28.94 3.29 -32.18
N LYS A 3 29.87 2.45 -31.70
CA LYS A 3 29.65 1.59 -30.51
C LYS A 3 29.40 2.40 -29.24
N SER A 4 30.05 3.55 -29.08
CA SER A 4 29.88 4.43 -27.92
C SER A 4 28.49 5.07 -27.90
N PHE A 5 27.93 5.40 -29.07
CA PHE A 5 26.55 5.89 -29.21
C PHE A 5 25.52 4.81 -28.86
N LEU A 6 25.75 3.56 -29.28
CA LEU A 6 24.87 2.43 -28.96
C LEU A 6 24.84 2.09 -27.46
N ILE A 7 26.00 2.20 -26.80
CA ILE A 7 26.11 2.00 -25.34
C ILE A 7 25.38 3.14 -24.60
N LEU A 8 25.52 4.39 -25.05
CA LEU A 8 24.83 5.52 -24.40
C LEU A 8 23.31 5.43 -24.59
N ALA A 9 22.84 5.01 -25.77
CA ALA A 9 21.41 4.84 -26.05
C ALA A 9 20.76 3.72 -25.22
N THR A 10 21.47 2.62 -24.98
CA THR A 10 20.99 1.51 -24.12
C THR A 10 20.95 1.91 -22.64
N LEU A 11 21.88 2.74 -22.17
CA LEU A 11 21.86 3.28 -20.81
C LEU A 11 20.69 4.25 -20.55
N LEU A 12 20.30 5.08 -21.52
CA LEU A 12 19.12 5.96 -21.39
C LEU A 12 17.78 5.19 -21.34
N GLY A 13 17.73 3.96 -21.87
CA GLY A 13 16.52 3.14 -21.88
C GLY A 13 16.17 2.44 -20.56
N LEU A 14 17.05 2.49 -19.56
CA LEU A 14 16.87 1.79 -18.27
C LEU A 14 16.10 2.60 -17.21
N VAL A 15 15.60 3.79 -17.54
CA VAL A 15 14.84 4.62 -16.59
C VAL A 15 13.43 4.06 -16.42
N SER A 16 13.24 3.26 -15.38
CA SER A 16 11.93 2.72 -15.02
C SER A 16 11.15 3.73 -14.17
N VAL A 17 10.05 4.27 -14.70
CA VAL A 17 9.15 5.16 -13.96
C VAL A 17 8.20 4.32 -13.10
N ALA A 18 8.32 4.41 -11.78
CA ALA A 18 7.34 3.84 -10.87
C ALA A 18 6.22 4.86 -10.61
N VAL A 19 5.02 4.57 -11.11
CA VAL A 19 3.80 5.31 -10.79
C VAL A 19 3.07 4.66 -9.62
N ALA A 20 2.66 5.46 -8.64
CA ALA A 20 1.87 5.00 -7.50
C ALA A 20 0.51 5.69 -7.52
N THR A 21 -0.54 4.96 -7.15
CA THR A 21 -1.88 5.54 -6.96
C THR A 21 -1.94 6.25 -5.61
N ALA A 22 -2.47 7.47 -5.58
CA ALA A 22 -2.75 8.18 -4.34
C ALA A 22 -4.01 7.61 -3.70
N GLY A 23 -4.00 7.49 -2.38
CA GLY A 23 -5.14 6.99 -1.62
C GLY A 23 -5.07 7.44 -0.18
N THR A 24 -6.20 7.37 0.51
CA THR A 24 -6.29 7.64 1.94
C THR A 24 -6.16 6.35 2.74
N ALA A 25 -5.59 6.46 3.93
CA ALA A 25 -5.50 5.37 4.87
C ALA A 25 -6.07 5.76 6.23
N THR A 26 -6.73 4.80 6.88
CA THR A 26 -7.20 4.90 8.26
C THR A 26 -6.66 3.73 9.08
N PHE A 27 -6.80 3.80 10.40
CA PHE A 27 -6.33 2.77 11.33
C PHE A 27 -7.50 2.10 12.07
N TYR A 28 -7.28 0.84 12.47
CA TYR A 28 -8.20 0.07 13.28
C TYR A 28 -7.42 -0.98 14.08
N ASN A 29 -8.01 -1.41 15.20
CA ASN A 29 -7.29 -2.16 16.24
C ASN A 29 -7.56 -3.67 16.15
N GLN A 30 -8.79 -4.05 15.78
CA GLN A 30 -9.26 -5.44 15.73
C GLN A 30 -9.56 -5.82 14.29
N TYR A 31 -8.89 -6.87 13.79
CA TYR A 31 -9.03 -7.33 12.39
C TYR A 31 -9.41 -8.81 12.27
N THR A 32 -9.53 -9.51 13.40
CA THR A 32 -9.99 -10.91 13.44
C THR A 32 -11.45 -10.96 13.91
N PRO A 33 -12.33 -11.74 13.25
CA PRO A 33 -12.06 -12.51 12.05
C PRO A 33 -11.84 -11.61 10.83
N SER A 34 -10.84 -11.95 10.02
CA SER A 34 -10.51 -11.25 8.78
C SER A 34 -11.23 -11.90 7.60
N ALA A 35 -11.57 -11.12 6.58
CA ALA A 35 -12.25 -11.62 5.39
C ALA A 35 -11.44 -12.67 4.62
N CYS A 36 -10.11 -12.60 4.63
CA CYS A 36 -9.27 -13.56 3.90
C CYS A 36 -8.95 -14.84 4.69
N TYR A 37 -8.78 -14.74 6.01
CA TYR A 37 -8.21 -15.84 6.81
C TYR A 37 -9.01 -16.16 8.09
N GLY A 38 -10.18 -15.56 8.28
CA GLY A 38 -11.02 -15.80 9.45
C GLY A 38 -10.29 -15.44 10.74
N ASN A 39 -10.33 -16.33 11.74
CA ASN A 39 -9.77 -16.10 13.07
C ASN A 39 -8.23 -16.25 13.15
N VAL A 40 -7.53 -16.35 12.01
CA VAL A 40 -6.07 -16.48 11.98
C VAL A 40 -5.40 -15.12 12.21
N ASN A 41 -4.45 -15.09 13.14
CA ASN A 41 -3.61 -13.92 13.37
C ASN A 41 -2.44 -13.91 12.37
N GLU A 42 -2.56 -13.06 11.35
CA GLU A 42 -1.59 -12.82 10.29
C GLU A 42 -0.48 -11.81 10.68
N GLY A 43 -0.48 -11.34 11.93
CA GLY A 43 0.58 -10.51 12.52
C GLY A 43 0.42 -9.00 12.32
N THR A 44 1.55 -8.32 12.15
CA THR A 44 1.64 -6.89 11.84
C THR A 44 1.94 -6.69 10.36
N MET A 45 2.02 -5.43 9.90
CA MET A 45 2.19 -5.09 8.47
C MET A 45 1.05 -5.63 7.62
N ILE A 46 -0.17 -5.50 8.12
CA ILE A 46 -1.39 -5.94 7.46
C ILE A 46 -2.33 -4.78 7.18
N ALA A 47 -3.19 -4.94 6.18
CA ALA A 47 -4.22 -3.98 5.83
C ALA A 47 -5.51 -4.66 5.34
N ALA A 48 -6.62 -3.95 5.46
CA ALA A 48 -7.87 -4.25 4.79
C ALA A 48 -7.94 -3.50 3.45
N ALA A 49 -8.43 -4.17 2.41
CA ALA A 49 -8.73 -3.54 1.13
C ALA A 49 -10.11 -2.87 1.18
N SER A 50 -10.23 -1.70 0.54
CA SER A 50 -11.55 -1.10 0.28
C SER A 50 -12.30 -1.84 -0.83
N ASP A 51 -13.56 -1.52 -1.03
CA ASP A 51 -14.38 -2.11 -2.11
C ASP A 51 -13.74 -1.98 -3.50
N ALA A 52 -13.06 -0.86 -3.76
CA ALA A 52 -12.37 -0.61 -5.03
C ALA A 52 -11.18 -1.55 -5.27
N LEU A 53 -10.54 -2.04 -4.21
CA LEU A 53 -9.43 -2.98 -4.30
C LEU A 53 -9.85 -4.44 -4.07
N TRP A 54 -10.92 -4.67 -3.31
CA TRP A 54 -11.29 -5.98 -2.78
C TRP A 54 -11.48 -7.06 -3.85
N ASN A 55 -12.07 -6.71 -4.99
CA ASN A 55 -12.23 -7.61 -6.14
C ASN A 55 -12.62 -9.05 -5.75
N ASN A 56 -13.69 -9.20 -4.96
CA ASN A 56 -14.18 -10.47 -4.43
C ASN A 56 -13.11 -11.34 -3.74
N GLY A 57 -12.19 -10.71 -3.00
CA GLY A 57 -11.10 -11.39 -2.28
C GLY A 57 -9.88 -11.73 -3.13
N ALA A 58 -9.84 -11.40 -4.42
CA ALA A 58 -8.69 -11.70 -5.29
C ALA A 58 -7.39 -11.00 -4.85
N VAL A 59 -7.49 -9.99 -3.99
CA VAL A 59 -6.38 -9.25 -3.40
C VAL A 59 -5.85 -9.88 -2.11
N CYS A 60 -6.53 -10.87 -1.53
CA CYS A 60 -6.05 -11.58 -0.34
C CYS A 60 -4.60 -12.08 -0.52
N GLY A 61 -3.75 -11.82 0.48
CA GLY A 61 -2.33 -12.19 0.49
C GLY A 61 -1.42 -11.32 -0.38
N LYS A 62 -1.96 -10.45 -1.24
CA LYS A 62 -1.14 -9.51 -2.02
C LYS A 62 -0.45 -8.51 -1.11
N LYS A 63 0.75 -8.09 -1.51
CA LYS A 63 1.55 -7.11 -0.80
C LYS A 63 1.56 -5.78 -1.55
N TYR A 64 1.36 -4.68 -0.81
CA TYR A 64 1.40 -3.32 -1.32
C TYR A 64 2.49 -2.53 -0.62
N THR A 65 3.25 -1.78 -1.40
CA THR A 65 4.21 -0.80 -0.89
C THR A 65 3.50 0.54 -0.73
N VAL A 66 3.48 1.05 0.50
CA VAL A 66 2.74 2.24 0.89
C VAL A 66 3.72 3.28 1.44
N LYS A 67 3.63 4.50 0.93
CA LYS A 67 4.37 5.66 1.43
C LYS A 67 3.37 6.68 1.96
N CYS A 68 3.53 7.09 3.20
CA CYS A 68 2.77 8.20 3.75
C CYS A 68 3.31 9.50 3.14
N THR A 69 2.44 10.24 2.44
CA THR A 69 2.81 11.47 1.72
C THR A 69 2.35 12.74 2.43
N GLY A 70 1.35 12.66 3.30
CA GLY A 70 0.89 13.80 4.10
C GLY A 70 -0.32 13.48 4.99
N PRO A 71 -0.83 14.48 5.72
CA PRO A 71 -2.07 14.39 6.48
C PRO A 71 -3.29 14.22 5.60
N THR A 72 -4.28 13.48 6.11
CA THR A 72 -5.66 13.51 5.60
C THR A 72 -6.45 14.69 6.18
N ASN A 73 -6.13 15.13 7.41
CA ASN A 73 -6.88 16.16 8.13
C ASN A 73 -6.02 17.41 8.41
N PRO A 74 -6.60 18.62 8.29
CA PRO A 74 -5.92 19.87 8.66
C PRO A 74 -5.48 19.88 10.12
N GLY A 75 -4.32 20.45 10.40
CA GLY A 75 -3.85 20.68 11.78
C GLY A 75 -3.16 19.50 12.46
N ILE A 76 -2.89 18.39 11.76
CA ILE A 76 -2.06 17.29 12.28
C ILE A 76 -0.59 17.56 11.92
N PRO A 77 0.27 17.98 12.87
CA PRO A 77 1.68 18.18 12.58
C PRO A 77 2.36 16.83 12.32
N GLN A 78 2.95 16.67 11.13
CA GLN A 78 3.84 15.56 10.76
C GLN A 78 3.27 14.13 10.96
N PRO A 79 2.13 13.75 10.32
CA PRO A 79 1.59 12.38 10.44
C PRO A 79 2.44 11.33 9.73
N CYS A 80 3.36 11.76 8.85
CA CYS A 80 4.19 10.87 8.06
C CYS A 80 5.64 10.96 8.53
N THR A 81 6.26 9.80 8.74
CA THR A 81 7.70 9.69 9.06
C THR A 81 8.59 9.69 7.80
N GLY A 82 8.00 9.84 6.61
CA GLY A 82 8.68 9.67 5.32
C GLY A 82 9.04 8.22 4.96
N LYS A 83 8.81 7.27 5.86
CA LYS A 83 9.09 5.85 5.65
C LYS A 83 8.10 5.23 4.67
N THR A 84 8.61 4.28 3.90
CA THR A 84 7.83 3.39 3.04
C THR A 84 7.73 2.04 3.72
N VAL A 85 6.53 1.44 3.70
CA VAL A 85 6.25 0.16 4.34
C VAL A 85 5.55 -0.78 3.37
N THR A 86 5.79 -2.09 3.50
CA THR A 86 5.08 -3.10 2.71
C THR A 86 4.03 -3.79 3.58
N VAL A 87 2.77 -3.77 3.16
CA VAL A 87 1.66 -4.38 3.89
C VAL A 87 1.04 -5.54 3.12
N LYS A 88 0.60 -6.59 3.80
CA LYS A 88 -0.17 -7.71 3.24
C LYS A 88 -1.67 -7.44 3.40
N ILE A 89 -2.46 -7.66 2.36
CA ILE A 89 -3.91 -7.59 2.50
C ILE A 89 -4.45 -8.86 3.13
N VAL A 90 -5.17 -8.72 4.23
CA VAL A 90 -5.74 -9.83 4.99
C VAL A 90 -7.24 -9.69 5.20
N ASP A 91 -7.82 -8.53 4.91
CA ASP A 91 -9.18 -8.22 5.29
C ASP A 91 -9.88 -7.35 4.24
N HIS A 92 -11.20 -7.23 4.37
CA HIS A 92 -12.06 -6.38 3.55
C HIS A 92 -12.69 -5.33 4.45
N CYS A 93 -12.57 -4.05 4.08
CA CYS A 93 -13.37 -3.01 4.69
C CYS A 93 -14.49 -2.54 3.74
N PRO A 94 -15.72 -3.04 3.91
CA PRO A 94 -16.87 -2.57 3.15
C PRO A 94 -17.25 -1.14 3.56
N GLY A 95 -17.48 -0.26 2.59
CA GLY A 95 -17.89 1.13 2.83
C GLY A 95 -16.80 2.04 3.39
N CYS A 96 -15.55 1.56 3.51
CA CYS A 96 -14.44 2.40 3.89
C CYS A 96 -14.15 3.46 2.83
N GLN A 97 -14.08 4.72 3.27
CA GLN A 97 -13.66 5.85 2.44
C GLN A 97 -12.16 5.79 2.06
N GLY A 98 -11.37 5.07 2.86
CA GLY A 98 -9.94 4.81 2.62
C GLY A 98 -9.71 3.79 1.53
N THR A 99 -8.71 3.99 0.66
CA THR A 99 -8.29 2.98 -0.34
C THR A 99 -7.67 1.76 0.33
N LEU A 100 -6.88 1.98 1.39
CA LEU A 100 -6.28 0.94 2.21
C LEU A 100 -6.51 1.28 3.68
N VAL A 101 -7.02 0.34 4.46
CA VAL A 101 -7.19 0.52 5.91
C VAL A 101 -6.10 -0.25 6.62
N LYS A 102 -5.11 0.45 7.17
CA LYS A 102 -3.87 -0.15 7.68
C LYS A 102 -3.94 -0.31 9.19
N LYS A 103 -3.64 -1.51 9.72
CA LYS A 103 -3.28 -1.63 11.14
C LYS A 103 -1.87 -1.07 11.32
N ILE A 104 -1.74 -0.02 12.12
CA ILE A 104 -0.45 0.63 12.39
C ILE A 104 0.51 -0.43 12.95
N LEU A 105 1.69 -0.38 12.37
CA LEU A 105 2.92 -0.95 12.86
C LEU A 105 3.33 -0.08 14.03
N GLU A 106 3.54 -0.70 15.17
CA GLU A 106 4.56 -0.16 16.06
C GLU A 106 5.91 -0.13 15.30
#